data_AF-A0A9D4IST0-F1
#
_entry.id   AF-A0A9D4IST0-F1
#
_cell.length_a   1.000
_cell.length_b   1.000
_cell.length_c   1.000
_cell.angle_alpha   90.00
_cell.angle_beta   90.00
_cell.angle_gamma   90.00
#
_symmetry.space_group_name_H-M   'P 1'
#
loop_
_entity.id
_entity.type
_entity.pdbx_description
1 polymer ?
#
loop_
_entity_poly.entity_id
_entity_poly.type
_entity_poly.pdbx_seq_one_letter_code
_entity_poly.pdbx_strand_id
1 'polypeptide(L)' 'MRTGYRAASGCSNTLLANEGYQQVRARVSCTSTLCECLAIISSMPEMCDVIFKVGPEEVPVYGVRAILGIRSK' A
#
# COMPACT_ATOMS: atom_id res chain seq x y z
N MET A 1 19.71 -10.60 -21.53
CA MET A 1 18.47 -11.18 -20.96
C MET A 1 17.53 -10.03 -20.61
N ARG A 2 16.27 -10.11 -21.07
CA ARG A 2 15.17 -9.14 -20.82
C ARG A 2 14.93 -9.03 -19.29
N THR A 3 14.47 -7.92 -18.73
CA THR A 3 13.26 -7.17 -19.10
C THR A 3 13.32 -5.74 -18.56
N GLY A 4 13.01 -4.76 -19.42
CA GLY A 4 12.88 -3.35 -19.02
C GLY A 4 11.57 -3.10 -18.27
N TYR A 5 11.64 -2.23 -17.25
CA TYR A 5 10.46 -1.67 -16.61
C TYR A 5 9.86 -0.61 -17.53
N ARG A 6 8.88 -1.01 -18.35
CA ARG A 6 8.06 -0.08 -19.12
C ARG A 6 6.99 0.48 -18.18
N ALA A 7 7.22 1.67 -17.63
CA ALA A 7 6.19 2.41 -16.92
C ALA A 7 5.04 2.68 -17.89
N ALA A 8 3.90 2.03 -17.67
CA ALA A 8 2.69 2.26 -18.45
C ALA A 8 2.10 3.61 -18.05
N SER A 9 1.91 4.43 -19.09
CA SER A 9 1.32 5.76 -19.12
C SER A 9 -0.13 5.79 -18.60
N GLY A 10 -0.43 6.80 -17.78
CA GLY A 10 -1.78 7.38 -17.62
C GLY A 10 -2.65 6.76 -16.54
N CYS A 11 -2.52 7.24 -15.30
CA CYS A 11 -3.46 6.93 -14.22
C CYS A 11 -4.31 8.19 -13.93
N SER A 12 -5.50 8.26 -14.52
CA SER A 12 -6.47 9.33 -14.24
C SER A 12 -7.06 9.14 -12.84
N ASN A 13 -6.96 10.19 -12.01
CA ASN A 13 -7.45 10.22 -10.64
C ASN A 13 -8.97 10.40 -10.59
N THR A 14 -9.68 9.47 -9.96
CA THR A 14 -11.05 9.71 -9.47
C THR A 14 -11.27 8.84 -8.23
N LEU A 15 -10.85 9.34 -7.06
CA LEU A 15 -11.32 8.84 -5.77
C LEU A 15 -12.61 9.60 -5.45
N LEU A 16 -13.74 9.08 -5.96
CA LEU A 16 -15.05 9.55 -5.50
C LEU A 16 -15.30 8.95 -4.12
N ALA A 17 -15.19 9.80 -3.09
CA ALA A 17 -15.66 9.50 -1.75
C ALA A 17 -17.18 9.32 -1.82
N ASN A 18 -17.66 8.09 -1.65
CA ASN A 18 -19.08 7.83 -1.45
C ASN A 18 -19.34 7.70 0.06
N GLU A 19 -20.21 8.57 0.55
CA GLU A 19 -20.80 8.50 1.87
C GLU A 19 -21.65 7.24 1.98
N GLY A 20 -21.33 6.40 2.96
CA GLY A 20 -22.10 5.20 3.30
C GLY A 20 -21.23 3.94 3.27
N TYR A 21 -21.27 3.19 4.37
CA TYR A 21 -20.67 1.87 4.52
C TYR A 21 -21.28 0.87 3.50
N GLN A 22 -20.82 0.95 2.25
CA GLN A 22 -21.07 0.00 1.17
C GLN A 22 -19.73 -0.60 0.81
N GLN A 23 -19.68 -1.93 0.74
CA GLN A 23 -18.48 -2.74 0.52
C GLN A 23 -17.62 -2.15 -0.61
N VAL A 24 -16.50 -1.51 -0.24
CA VAL A 24 -15.67 -0.72 -1.16
C VAL A 24 -14.88 -1.67 -2.05
N ARG A 25 -15.49 -2.12 -3.16
CA ARG A 25 -14.73 -2.66 -4.30
C ARG A 25 -14.17 -1.50 -5.12
N ALA A 26 -13.23 -0.77 -4.54
CA ALA A 26 -12.42 0.17 -5.30
C ALA A 26 -11.52 -0.64 -6.24
N ARG A 27 -11.84 -0.62 -7.54
CA ARG A 27 -10.91 -1.11 -8.56
C ARG A 27 -9.81 -0.07 -8.71
N VAL A 28 -8.66 -0.32 -8.08
CA VAL A 28 -7.50 0.52 -8.31
C VAL A 28 -6.94 0.17 -9.68
N SER A 29 -7.08 1.09 -10.63
CA SER A 29 -6.60 0.94 -12.02
C SER A 29 -5.08 1.01 -12.13
N CYS A 30 -4.40 1.51 -11.09
CA CYS A 30 -2.99 1.87 -11.12
C CYS A 30 -2.24 1.47 -9.87
N THR A 31 -1.15 0.72 -10.03
CA THR A 31 -0.33 0.26 -8.90
C THR A 31 0.24 1.41 -8.07
N SER A 32 0.56 2.56 -8.66
CA SER A 32 1.09 3.72 -7.91
C SER A 32 0.06 4.29 -6.93
N THR A 33 -1.19 4.46 -7.39
CA THR A 33 -2.30 4.92 -6.54
C THR A 33 -2.57 3.93 -5.40
N LEU A 34 -2.50 2.62 -5.69
CA LEU A 34 -2.62 1.60 -4.63
C LEU A 34 -1.50 1.76 -3.61
N CYS A 35 -0.25 1.90 -4.05
CA CYS A 35 0.90 2.09 -3.16
C CYS A 35 0.76 3.35 -2.29
N GLU A 36 0.26 4.46 -2.86
CA GLU A 36 -0.01 5.70 -2.11
C GLU A 36 -1.06 5.48 -1.02
N CYS A 37 -2.19 4.83 -1.35
CA CYS A 37 -3.21 4.50 -0.37
C CYS A 37 -2.69 3.57 0.74
N LEU A 38 -1.90 2.56 0.38
CA LEU A 38 -1.30 1.63 1.34
C LEU A 38 -0.21 2.29 2.21
N ALA A 39 0.48 3.31 1.69
CA ALA A 39 1.44 4.11 2.45
C ALA A 39 0.75 4.91 3.56
N ILE A 40 -0.45 5.46 3.30
CA ILE A 40 -1.26 6.13 4.32
C ILE A 40 -1.59 5.15 5.46
N ILE A 41 -2.07 3.95 5.15
CA ILE A 41 -2.39 2.93 6.16
C ILE A 41 -1.14 2.56 6.97
N SER A 42 0.02 2.41 6.31
CA SER A 42 1.28 2.07 6.98
C SER A 42 1.82 3.20 7.87
N SER A 43 1.35 4.44 7.68
CA SER A 43 1.70 5.59 8.52
C SER A 43 0.88 5.70 9.81
N MET A 44 -0.15 4.85 9.97
CA MET A 44 -1.04 4.80 11.13
C MET A 44 -0.72 3.55 11.96
N PRO A 45 0.07 3.66 13.05
CA PRO A 45 0.51 2.51 13.85
C PRO A 45 -0.64 1.65 14.39
N GLU A 46 -1.79 2.25 14.68
CA GLU A 46 -3.00 1.59 15.18
C GLU A 46 -3.67 0.67 14.15
N MET A 47 -3.38 0.87 12.86
CA MET A 47 -3.89 0.02 11.78
C MET A 47 -2.91 -1.10 11.40
N CYS A 48 -1.72 -1.11 11.99
CA CYS A 48 -0.67 -2.07 11.69
C CYS A 48 -0.74 -3.29 12.63
N ASP A 49 -0.59 -4.48 12.07
CA ASP A 49 -0.65 -5.76 12.80
C ASP A 49 0.74 -6.41 13.00
N VAL A 50 1.80 -5.78 12.50
CA VAL A 50 3.20 -6.18 12.74
C VAL A 50 4.10 -5.00 13.02
N ILE A 51 5.13 -5.29 13.84
CA ILE A 51 6.20 -4.36 14.21
C ILE A 51 7.53 -5.07 13.98
N PHE A 52 8.40 -4.45 13.20
CA PHE A 52 9.78 -4.88 13.00
C PHE A 52 10.71 -3.98 13.80
N LYS A 53 11.61 -4.57 14.57
CA LYS A 53 12.72 -3.84 15.20
C LYS A 53 13.88 -3.83 14.22
N VAL A 54 14.25 -2.65 13.71
CA VAL A 54 15.22 -2.54 12.62
C VAL A 54 16.49 -1.83 13.12
N GLY A 55 17.64 -2.40 12.74
CA GLY A 55 18.95 -1.84 13.06
C GLY A 55 19.42 -2.13 14.49
N PRO A 56 20.63 -1.67 14.85
CA PRO A 56 21.21 -1.88 16.18
C PRO A 56 20.45 -1.13 17.29
N GLU A 57 19.74 -0.06 16.94
CA GLU A 57 18.93 0.75 17.86
C GLU A 57 17.49 0.24 18.02
N GLU A 58 17.16 -0.90 17.41
CA GLU A 58 15.82 -1.53 17.46
C GLU A 58 14.66 -0.58 17.09
N VAL A 59 14.87 0.30 16.11
CA VAL A 59 13.85 1.29 15.71
C VAL A 59 12.58 0.56 15.24
N PRO A 60 11.40 0.87 15.81
CA PRO A 60 10.17 0.18 15.45
C PRO A 60 9.65 0.66 14.09
N VAL A 61 9.45 -0.29 13.19
CA VAL A 61 8.83 -0.09 11.87
C VAL A 61 7.51 -0.85 11.84
N TYR A 62 6.42 -0.12 11.68
CA TYR A 62 5.06 -0.66 11.65
C TYR A 62 4.69 -1.10 10.24
N GLY A 63 3.93 -2.18 10.12
CA GLY A 63 3.43 -2.65 8.84
C GLY A 63 2.17 -3.49 8.95
N VAL A 64 1.60 -3.81 7.79
CA VAL A 64 0.43 -4.69 7.66
C VAL A 64 0.85 -5.99 6.98
N ARG A 65 0.69 -7.14 7.64
CA ARG A 65 1.09 -8.46 7.13
C ARG A 65 0.51 -8.76 5.76
N ALA A 66 -0.77 -8.43 5.56
CA ALA A 66 -1.44 -8.65 4.28
C ALA A 66 -0.77 -7.87 3.14
N ILE A 67 -0.33 -6.63 3.39
CA ILE A 67 0.39 -5.81 2.41
C ILE A 67 1.79 -6.39 2.14
N LEU A 68 2.51 -6.73 3.21
CA LEU A 68 3.88 -7.23 3.13
C LEU A 68 3.96 -8.58 2.40
N GLY A 69 3.05 -9.51 2.70
CA GLY A 69 3.00 -10.83 2.07
C GLY A 69 2.61 -10.80 0.59
N ILE A 70 1.99 -9.73 0.10
CA ILE A 70 1.75 -9.54 -1.35
C ILE A 70 3.03 -9.04 -2.04
N ARG A 71 3.86 -8.25 -1.35
CA ARG A 71 5.05 -7.59 -1.92
C ARG A 71 6.33 -8.42 -1.79
N SER A 72 6.40 -9.33 -0.83
CA SER A 72 7.53 -10.24 -0.62
C SER A 72 7.03 -11.67 -0.51
N LYS A 73 7.66 -12.59 -1.26
CA LYS A 73 7.48 -14.04 -1.07
C LYS A 73 8.31 -14.54 0.11
#